data_AF-A0A6P5A9F3-F1
#
_entry.id   AF-A0A6P5A9F3-F1
#
_cell.length_a   1.000
_cell.length_b   1.000
_cell.length_c   1.000
_cell.angle_alpha   90.00
_cell.angle_beta   90.00
_cell.angle_gamma   90.00
#
_symmetry.space_group_name_H-M   'P 1'
#
loop_
_entity.id
_entity.type
_entity.pdbx_description
1 polymer ?
#
loop_
_entity_poly.entity_id
_entity_poly.type
_entity_poly.pdbx_seq_one_letter_code
_entity_poly.pdbx_strand_id
1 'polypeptide(L)'
;MTSSFGGPVKPKPRSAGSAGKGRSQGKPSDRLNPKTVNPFNGTAKHETAFSAMYTNGGIPCRLMHGSVKHKLQWDTPPEVLPFDPLLVTLAEGLRETKHPYTFVAMMGFQQLLEVDHAGDKAVPVLPRVAAAVRLALASPEEEVFERGLAGLTCLSTTVGPALNQHLKSLLSYLSKRMMEKKYRDDVTKTLQHLEQNGGKECLSMIKSKVPTYCSIHS
;
A
#
# COMPACT_ATOMS: atom_id res chain seq x y z
N MET A 1 -27.86 -58.13 64.46
CA MET A 1 -29.13 -58.77 64.07
C MET A 1 -30.14 -57.66 63.80
N THR A 2 -30.75 -57.68 62.60
CA THR A 2 -32.04 -57.06 62.21
C THR A 2 -32.23 -55.55 62.46
N SER A 3 -32.85 -54.74 61.62
CA SER A 3 -33.39 -54.80 60.26
C SER A 3 -33.80 -53.35 59.96
N SER A 4 -33.72 -52.98 58.68
CA SER A 4 -34.16 -51.72 58.09
C SER A 4 -35.64 -51.41 58.35
N PHE A 5 -36.02 -50.14 58.56
CA PHE A 5 -37.33 -49.59 58.17
C PHE A 5 -37.35 -48.04 58.20
N GLY A 6 -37.96 -47.45 57.18
CA GLY A 6 -38.35 -46.04 57.08
C GLY A 6 -38.42 -45.65 55.60
N GLY A 7 -39.50 -45.13 55.00
CA GLY A 7 -40.85 -44.72 55.41
C GLY A 7 -41.68 -44.48 54.12
N PRO A 8 -42.95 -44.01 54.19
CA PRO A 8 -43.92 -44.23 53.10
C PRO A 8 -44.28 -43.00 52.22
N VAL A 9 -44.43 -43.26 50.90
CA VAL A 9 -45.63 -42.98 50.04
C VAL A 9 -45.92 -41.48 49.68
N LYS A 10 -46.06 -41.00 48.43
CA LYS A 10 -47.16 -41.20 47.42
C LYS A 10 -46.97 -40.25 46.17
N PRO A 11 -47.88 -40.14 45.17
CA PRO A 11 -47.76 -40.68 43.82
C PRO A 11 -47.63 -39.63 42.67
N LYS A 12 -47.48 -40.14 41.45
CA LYS A 12 -47.51 -39.45 40.14
C LYS A 12 -48.91 -38.90 39.80
N PRO A 13 -49.00 -37.87 38.93
CA PRO A 13 -49.70 -38.11 37.66
C PRO A 13 -48.98 -37.57 36.43
N ARG A 14 -49.37 -38.13 35.28
CA ARG A 14 -48.94 -37.80 33.92
C ARG A 14 -49.90 -36.79 33.25
N SER A 15 -49.30 -35.98 32.37
CA SER A 15 -49.75 -35.52 31.02
C SER A 15 -50.93 -34.57 30.83
N ALA A 16 -50.60 -33.37 30.32
CA ALA A 16 -51.10 -32.68 29.11
C ALA A 16 -50.33 -31.33 29.03
N GLY A 17 -49.96 -30.69 27.93
CA GLY A 17 -50.17 -30.84 26.50
C GLY A 17 -49.21 -29.86 25.78
N SER A 18 -49.01 -30.10 24.49
CA SER A 18 -48.07 -29.42 23.59
C SER A 18 -48.39 -27.93 23.39
N ALA A 19 -47.37 -27.07 23.41
CA ALA A 19 -47.37 -25.77 22.75
C ALA A 19 -46.03 -25.57 22.02
N GLY A 20 -46.11 -25.39 20.70
CA GLY A 20 -44.99 -25.47 19.77
C GLY A 20 -43.89 -24.44 20.00
N LYS A 21 -42.63 -24.91 19.95
CA LYS A 21 -41.48 -24.03 19.74
C LYS A 21 -41.52 -23.52 18.30
N GLY A 22 -41.92 -22.27 18.14
CA GLY A 22 -41.65 -21.51 16.92
C GLY A 22 -40.15 -21.58 16.63
N ARG A 23 -39.81 -22.17 15.48
CA ARG A 23 -38.46 -22.15 14.93
C ARG A 23 -38.10 -20.69 14.72
N SER A 24 -37.19 -20.14 15.52
CA SER A 24 -36.58 -18.86 15.23
C SER A 24 -35.86 -19.00 13.90
N GLN A 25 -36.48 -18.52 12.83
CA GLN A 25 -35.80 -18.36 11.56
C GLN A 25 -34.66 -17.38 11.81
N GLY A 26 -33.42 -17.88 11.74
CA GLY A 26 -32.22 -17.05 11.81
C GLY A 26 -32.35 -15.90 10.82
N LYS A 27 -31.94 -14.70 11.25
CA LYS A 27 -32.05 -13.51 10.40
C LYS A 27 -31.25 -13.77 9.13
N PRO A 28 -31.68 -13.29 7.94
CA PRO A 28 -30.92 -13.47 6.71
C PRO A 28 -29.46 -12.97 6.81
N SER A 29 -29.20 -12.02 7.72
CA SER A 29 -27.86 -11.54 8.09
C SER A 29 -26.93 -12.62 8.63
N ASP A 30 -27.46 -13.68 9.25
CA ASP A 30 -26.66 -14.77 9.81
C ASP A 30 -26.07 -15.68 8.71
N ARG A 31 -26.59 -15.59 7.48
CA ARG A 31 -26.01 -16.25 6.28
C ARG A 31 -24.88 -15.43 5.65
N LEU A 32 -24.73 -14.17 6.05
CA LEU A 32 -23.70 -13.25 5.60
C LEU A 32 -22.81 -12.91 6.78
N ASN A 33 -22.18 -13.93 7.36
CA ASN A 33 -21.02 -13.73 8.21
C ASN A 33 -19.78 -14.16 7.42
N PRO A 34 -19.35 -13.41 6.38
CA PRO A 34 -17.97 -13.56 5.95
C PRO A 34 -17.16 -13.30 7.21
N LYS A 35 -16.26 -14.22 7.56
CA LYS A 35 -15.25 -13.95 8.59
C LYS A 35 -14.67 -12.60 8.22
N THR A 36 -15.05 -11.55 8.94
CA THR A 36 -14.48 -10.23 8.73
C THR A 36 -13.05 -10.46 9.13
N VAL A 37 -12.19 -10.62 8.12
CA VAL A 37 -10.76 -10.69 8.36
C VAL A 37 -10.49 -9.41 9.12
N ASN A 38 -10.08 -9.57 10.37
CA ASN A 38 -9.56 -8.46 11.15
C ASN A 38 -8.08 -8.46 10.79
N PRO A 39 -7.63 -7.73 9.74
CA PRO A 39 -6.23 -7.76 9.31
C PRO A 39 -5.28 -7.25 10.41
N PHE A 40 -5.82 -6.70 11.50
CA PHE A 40 -5.11 -6.16 12.64
C PHE A 40 -5.04 -7.12 13.86
N ASN A 41 -5.68 -8.30 13.83
CA ASN A 41 -5.71 -9.21 14.99
C ASN A 41 -4.91 -10.50 14.78
N GLY A 42 -3.72 -10.40 14.18
CA GLY A 42 -2.83 -11.53 14.00
C GLY A 42 -1.38 -11.12 14.23
N THR A 43 -0.66 -11.95 14.96
CA THR A 43 0.80 -11.95 15.20
C THR A 43 1.61 -12.18 13.91
N ALA A 44 1.24 -11.50 12.81
CA ALA A 44 1.97 -11.54 11.56
C ALA A 44 3.29 -10.80 11.76
N LYS A 45 4.40 -11.55 11.75
CA LYS A 45 5.76 -11.02 11.74
C LYS A 45 5.85 -10.00 10.60
N HIS A 46 5.98 -8.72 10.94
CA HIS A 46 6.05 -7.66 9.93
C HIS A 46 7.25 -7.91 9.01
N GLU A 47 6.99 -7.94 7.70
CA GLU A 47 8.00 -8.26 6.70
C GLU A 47 8.89 -7.05 6.39
N THR A 48 8.37 -5.84 6.68
CA THR A 48 8.99 -4.55 6.36
C THR A 48 8.70 -3.50 7.44
N ALA A 49 9.48 -2.41 7.43
CA ALA A 49 9.19 -1.24 8.27
C ALA A 49 7.84 -0.59 7.94
N PHE A 50 7.46 -0.53 6.65
CA PHE A 50 6.17 -0.02 6.21
C PHE A 50 5.00 -0.81 6.79
N SER A 51 4.99 -2.14 6.62
CA SER A 51 3.91 -3.00 7.11
C SER A 51 3.78 -2.93 8.63
N ALA A 52 4.91 -2.88 9.36
CA ALA A 52 4.91 -2.64 10.80
C ALA A 52 4.25 -1.31 11.18
N MET A 53 4.66 -0.21 10.52
CA MET A 53 4.17 1.11 10.84
C MET A 53 2.67 1.27 10.50
N TYR A 54 2.22 0.72 9.38
CA TYR A 54 0.81 0.76 9.01
C TYR A 54 -0.06 -0.06 9.97
N THR A 55 0.31 -1.31 10.27
CA THR A 55 -0.48 -2.17 11.18
C THR A 55 -0.56 -1.59 12.59
N ASN A 56 0.50 -0.92 13.05
CA ASN A 56 0.54 -0.27 14.37
C ASN A 56 -0.12 1.14 14.38
N GLY A 57 -0.72 1.59 13.27
CA GLY A 57 -1.39 2.89 13.19
C GLY A 57 -0.46 4.10 13.11
N GLY A 58 0.83 3.91 12.81
CA GLY A 58 1.80 4.98 12.64
C GLY A 58 1.69 5.74 11.31
N ILE A 59 0.93 5.20 10.34
CA ILE A 59 0.55 5.91 9.11
C ILE A 59 -0.90 6.40 9.29
N PRO A 60 -1.16 7.71 9.28
CA PRO A 60 -2.47 8.28 9.63
C PRO A 60 -3.46 8.21 8.46
N CYS A 61 -3.62 7.03 7.87
CA CYS A 61 -4.58 6.80 6.80
C CYS A 61 -5.12 5.37 6.82
N ARG A 62 -6.25 5.15 6.14
CA ARG A 62 -6.92 3.86 6.04
C ARG A 62 -7.43 3.63 4.63
N LEU A 63 -7.38 2.38 4.19
CA LEU A 63 -8.08 1.95 2.98
C LEU A 63 -9.59 1.94 3.23
N MET A 64 -10.32 2.72 2.43
CA MET A 64 -11.78 2.69 2.37
C MET A 64 -12.25 1.90 1.15
N HIS A 65 -12.91 0.78 1.41
CA HIS A 65 -13.51 -0.04 0.36
C HIS A 65 -14.82 0.60 -0.13
N GLY A 66 -14.72 1.42 -1.18
CA GLY A 66 -15.90 1.86 -1.92
C GLY A 66 -16.47 0.74 -2.81
N SER A 67 -17.76 0.85 -3.16
CA SER A 67 -18.46 -0.13 -4.02
C SER A 67 -17.92 -0.19 -5.45
N VAL A 68 -17.25 0.88 -5.91
CA VAL A 68 -16.72 1.00 -7.29
C VAL A 68 -15.23 1.30 -7.31
N LYS A 69 -14.76 2.17 -6.41
CA LYS A 69 -13.35 2.53 -6.29
C LYS A 69 -12.90 2.52 -4.84
N HIS A 70 -11.73 1.96 -4.61
CA HIS A 70 -11.02 2.08 -3.35
C HIS A 70 -10.43 3.48 -3.23
N LYS A 71 -10.49 4.07 -2.02
CA LYS A 71 -9.87 5.36 -1.73
C LYS A 71 -9.05 5.28 -0.45
N LEU A 72 -8.01 6.11 -0.38
CA LEU A 72 -7.31 6.34 0.87
C LEU A 72 -8.03 7.45 1.64
N GLN A 73 -8.36 7.19 2.90
CA GLN A 73 -8.89 8.21 3.81
C GLN A 73 -7.79 8.56 4.80
N TRP A 74 -7.43 9.84 4.88
CA TRP A 74 -6.50 10.34 5.87
C TRP A 74 -7.22 10.72 7.16
N ASP A 75 -6.66 10.33 8.30
CA ASP A 75 -7.13 10.73 9.63
C ASP A 75 -6.65 12.16 9.97
N THR A 76 -5.56 12.60 9.35
CA THR A 76 -5.00 13.95 9.45
C THR A 76 -4.71 14.47 8.04
N PRO A 77 -5.08 15.71 7.69
CA PRO A 77 -4.87 16.24 6.34
C PRO A 77 -3.41 16.08 5.87
N PRO A 78 -3.15 15.56 4.66
CA PRO A 78 -1.80 15.28 4.19
C PRO A 78 -0.93 16.54 4.11
N GLU A 79 -1.53 17.71 3.97
CA GLU A 79 -0.85 19.01 3.89
C GLU A 79 -0.10 19.37 5.18
N VAL A 80 -0.58 18.91 6.33
CA VAL A 80 0.02 19.21 7.65
C VAL A 80 0.93 18.09 8.17
N LEU A 81 1.00 16.96 7.46
CA LEU A 81 1.81 15.82 7.89
C LEU A 81 3.30 16.05 7.64
N PRO A 82 4.17 15.63 8.58
CA PRO A 82 5.61 15.66 8.35
C PRO A 82 6.00 14.58 7.33
N PHE A 83 6.83 14.95 6.35
CA PHE A 83 7.34 14.01 5.35
C PHE A 83 8.42 13.08 5.90
N ASP A 84 9.08 13.46 6.99
CA ASP A 84 10.01 12.59 7.73
C ASP A 84 9.31 12.07 8.98
N PRO A 85 9.17 10.75 9.18
CA PRO A 85 9.63 9.66 8.30
C PRO A 85 8.62 9.25 7.23
N LEU A 86 7.43 9.86 7.21
CA LEU A 86 6.26 9.32 6.52
C LEU A 86 6.47 9.04 5.01
N LEU A 87 6.99 10.00 4.25
CA LEU A 87 7.22 9.84 2.81
C LEU A 87 8.26 8.74 2.54
N VAL A 88 9.30 8.65 3.36
CA VAL A 88 10.34 7.62 3.25
C VAL A 88 9.71 6.24 3.46
N THR A 89 8.91 6.08 4.52
CA THR A 89 8.26 4.79 4.80
C THR A 89 7.26 4.40 3.72
N LEU A 90 6.50 5.35 3.17
CA LEU A 90 5.61 5.10 2.03
C LEU A 90 6.39 4.67 0.78
N ALA A 91 7.55 5.28 0.52
CA ALA A 91 8.44 4.90 -0.58
C ALA A 91 9.00 3.48 -0.42
N GLU A 92 9.38 3.09 0.81
CA GLU A 92 9.81 1.72 1.12
C GLU A 92 8.68 0.71 0.89
N GLY A 93 7.44 1.13 1.19
CA GLY A 93 6.22 0.35 0.97
C GLY A 93 5.89 0.06 -0.51
N LEU A 94 6.52 0.74 -1.48
CA LEU A 94 6.31 0.43 -2.91
C LEU A 94 6.69 -1.02 -3.27
N ARG A 95 7.55 -1.63 -2.44
CA ARG A 95 8.01 -3.02 -2.56
C ARG A 95 7.09 -4.05 -1.92
N GLU A 96 6.04 -3.61 -1.23
CA GLU A 96 5.02 -4.52 -0.71
C GLU A 96 4.40 -5.33 -1.84
N THR A 97 3.93 -6.52 -1.52
CA THR A 97 3.26 -7.43 -2.48
C THR A 97 1.89 -7.89 -1.99
N LYS A 98 1.53 -7.56 -0.74
CA LYS A 98 0.28 -7.98 -0.11
C LYS A 98 -0.71 -6.83 -0.05
N HIS A 99 -1.97 -7.10 -0.41
CA HIS A 99 -3.06 -6.18 -0.14
C HIS A 99 -3.40 -6.20 1.38
N PRO A 100 -3.67 -5.05 2.04
CA PRO A 100 -3.86 -3.70 1.48
C PRO A 100 -2.58 -2.85 1.35
N TYR A 101 -1.42 -3.36 1.76
CA TYR A 101 -0.17 -2.61 1.85
C TYR A 101 0.26 -2.00 0.51
N THR A 102 0.14 -2.74 -0.59
CA THR A 102 0.45 -2.24 -1.94
C THR A 102 -0.33 -0.97 -2.31
N PHE A 103 -1.62 -0.96 -2.02
CA PHE A 103 -2.50 0.17 -2.31
C PHE A 103 -2.18 1.36 -1.41
N VAL A 104 -2.08 1.12 -0.10
CA VAL A 104 -1.82 2.18 0.89
C VAL A 104 -0.48 2.85 0.62
N ALA A 105 0.58 2.07 0.36
CA ALA A 105 1.90 2.60 0.06
C ALA A 105 1.88 3.51 -1.17
N MET A 106 1.37 3.00 -2.29
CA MET A 106 1.36 3.75 -3.55
C MET A 106 0.48 5.00 -3.50
N MET A 107 -0.76 4.87 -2.99
CA MET A 107 -1.69 6.00 -2.91
C MET A 107 -1.24 7.03 -1.87
N GLY A 108 -0.73 6.59 -0.73
CA GLY A 108 -0.21 7.51 0.27
C GLY A 108 1.01 8.26 -0.23
N PHE A 109 1.93 7.57 -0.90
CA PHE A 109 3.10 8.19 -1.54
C PHE A 109 2.70 9.24 -2.56
N GLN A 110 1.77 8.91 -3.46
CA GLN A 110 1.26 9.83 -4.47
C GLN A 110 0.57 11.04 -3.83
N GLN A 111 -0.37 10.82 -2.91
CA GLN A 111 -1.16 11.91 -2.31
C GLN A 111 -0.31 12.86 -1.46
N LEU A 112 0.73 12.37 -0.78
CA LEU A 112 1.68 13.27 -0.11
C LEU A 112 2.44 14.12 -1.14
N LEU A 113 2.88 13.54 -2.25
CA LEU A 113 3.62 14.29 -3.27
C LEU A 113 2.74 15.29 -4.05
N GLU A 114 1.42 15.16 -3.98
CA GLU A 114 0.46 16.07 -4.62
C GLU A 114 0.06 17.28 -3.76
N VAL A 115 0.47 17.35 -2.47
CA VAL A 115 0.12 18.50 -1.62
C VAL A 115 0.86 19.77 -2.02
N ASP A 116 0.29 20.93 -1.68
CA ASP A 116 0.96 22.21 -1.86
C ASP A 116 2.32 22.23 -1.15
N HIS A 117 3.33 22.75 -1.85
CA HIS A 117 4.72 22.81 -1.38
C HIS A 117 5.33 21.43 -1.04
N ALA A 118 4.83 20.33 -1.63
CA ALA A 118 5.39 19.00 -1.43
C ALA A 118 6.88 18.92 -1.80
N GLY A 119 7.33 19.67 -2.82
CA GLY A 119 8.75 19.76 -3.20
C GLY A 119 9.64 20.20 -2.05
N ASP A 120 9.28 21.28 -1.35
CA ASP A 120 10.04 21.84 -0.23
C ASP A 120 10.14 20.85 0.95
N LYS A 121 9.11 20.03 1.14
CA LYS A 121 9.05 18.98 2.18
C LYS A 121 9.77 17.68 1.76
N ALA A 122 9.76 17.35 0.47
CA ALA A 122 10.35 16.13 -0.07
C ALA A 122 11.87 16.23 -0.24
N VAL A 123 12.38 17.38 -0.67
CA VAL A 123 13.82 17.59 -0.93
C VAL A 123 14.70 17.20 0.27
N PRO A 124 14.39 17.58 1.53
CA PRO A 124 15.19 17.19 2.70
C PRO A 124 15.30 15.68 2.92
N VAL A 125 14.30 14.89 2.50
CA VAL A 125 14.27 13.42 2.66
C VAL A 125 14.58 12.68 1.35
N LEU A 126 14.80 13.41 0.26
CA LEU A 126 14.94 12.89 -1.09
C LEU A 126 16.01 11.80 -1.25
N PRO A 127 17.20 11.87 -0.61
CA PRO A 127 18.19 10.79 -0.74
C PRO A 127 17.66 9.41 -0.30
N ARG A 128 16.87 9.38 0.77
CA ARG A 128 16.26 8.15 1.30
C ARG A 128 15.09 7.70 0.42
N VAL A 129 14.24 8.63 -0.01
CA VAL A 129 13.12 8.33 -0.92
C VAL A 129 13.63 7.79 -2.26
N ALA A 130 14.62 8.43 -2.87
CA ALA A 130 15.22 7.98 -4.12
C ALA A 130 15.88 6.59 -3.96
N ALA A 131 16.51 6.31 -2.82
CA ALA A 131 17.04 4.99 -2.53
C ALA A 131 15.94 3.92 -2.43
N ALA A 132 14.81 4.22 -1.79
CA ALA A 132 13.67 3.31 -1.70
C ALA A 132 13.04 3.04 -3.08
N VAL A 133 12.80 4.09 -3.87
CA VAL A 133 12.30 3.97 -5.26
C VAL A 133 13.26 3.15 -6.12
N ARG A 134 14.57 3.37 -5.98
CA ARG A 134 15.59 2.57 -6.68
C ARG A 134 15.48 1.09 -6.33
N LEU A 135 15.23 0.73 -5.07
CA LEU A 135 15.04 -0.66 -4.67
C LEU A 135 13.77 -1.28 -5.27
N ALA A 136 12.70 -0.51 -5.44
CA ALA A 136 11.50 -0.97 -6.16
C ALA A 136 11.79 -1.20 -7.65
N LEU A 137 12.50 -0.28 -8.31
CA LEU A 137 12.92 -0.42 -9.71
C LEU A 137 13.89 -1.59 -9.94
N ALA A 138 14.66 -1.96 -8.92
CA ALA A 138 15.57 -3.10 -8.96
C ALA A 138 14.87 -4.46 -8.81
N SER A 139 13.58 -4.47 -8.46
CA SER A 139 12.84 -5.69 -8.17
C SER A 139 12.67 -6.58 -9.41
N PRO A 140 12.83 -7.91 -9.28
CA PRO A 140 12.44 -8.83 -10.34
C PRO A 140 10.92 -8.89 -10.51
N GLU A 141 10.17 -8.71 -9.42
CA GLU A 141 8.70 -8.72 -9.41
C GLU A 141 8.15 -7.54 -10.23
N GLU A 142 7.35 -7.87 -11.23
CA GLU A 142 6.79 -6.93 -12.20
C GLU A 142 5.97 -5.83 -11.55
N GLU A 143 5.00 -6.18 -10.71
CA GLU A 143 4.13 -5.18 -10.07
C GLU A 143 4.92 -4.22 -9.17
N VAL A 144 6.01 -4.69 -8.55
CA VAL A 144 6.88 -3.85 -7.73
C VAL A 144 7.70 -2.91 -8.61
N PHE A 145 8.20 -3.40 -9.75
CA PHE A 145 8.87 -2.55 -10.73
C PHE A 145 7.94 -1.46 -11.27
N GLU A 146 6.71 -1.81 -11.65
CA GLU A 146 5.70 -0.87 -12.13
C GLU A 146 5.34 0.19 -11.09
N ARG A 147 5.15 -0.21 -9.82
CA ARG A 147 5.00 0.76 -8.71
C ARG A 147 6.23 1.64 -8.52
N GLY A 148 7.42 1.09 -8.66
CA GLY A 148 8.67 1.85 -8.65
C GLY A 148 8.75 2.88 -9.77
N LEU A 149 8.27 2.52 -10.97
CA LEU A 149 8.22 3.41 -12.13
C LEU A 149 7.21 4.54 -11.92
N ALA A 150 6.01 4.22 -11.43
CA ALA A 150 4.99 5.21 -11.07
C ALA A 150 5.49 6.14 -9.96
N GLY A 151 6.12 5.61 -8.91
CA GLY A 151 6.71 6.38 -7.83
C GLY A 151 7.82 7.32 -8.31
N LEU A 152 8.66 6.87 -9.26
CA LEU A 152 9.68 7.72 -9.88
C LEU A 152 9.05 8.90 -10.64
N THR A 153 7.97 8.66 -11.39
CA THR A 153 7.23 9.70 -12.10
C THR A 153 6.63 10.74 -11.12
N CYS A 154 5.98 10.30 -10.05
CA CYS A 154 5.46 11.20 -9.00
C CYS A 154 6.59 12.04 -8.38
N LEU A 155 7.71 11.41 -8.05
CA LEU A 155 8.85 12.09 -7.46
C LEU A 155 9.43 13.14 -8.42
N SER A 156 9.58 12.79 -9.70
CA SER A 156 10.07 13.70 -10.74
C SER A 156 9.20 14.95 -10.89
N THR A 157 7.86 14.80 -10.91
CA THR A 157 6.94 15.95 -10.96
C THR A 157 7.14 16.88 -9.76
N THR A 158 7.38 16.30 -8.59
CA THR A 158 7.33 17.03 -7.32
C THR A 158 8.63 17.75 -7.00
N VAL A 159 9.78 17.09 -7.20
CA VAL A 159 11.09 17.66 -6.85
C VAL A 159 11.89 18.16 -8.06
N GLY A 160 11.43 17.86 -9.28
CA GLY A 160 12.02 18.37 -10.52
C GLY A 160 13.54 18.16 -10.60
N PRO A 161 14.33 19.22 -10.85
CA PRO A 161 15.79 19.13 -11.00
C PRO A 161 16.53 18.60 -9.76
N ALA A 162 15.95 18.68 -8.55
CA ALA A 162 16.60 18.15 -7.35
C ALA A 162 16.82 16.63 -7.43
N LEU A 163 16.02 15.92 -8.24
CA LEU A 163 16.19 14.49 -8.47
C LEU A 163 17.48 14.13 -9.24
N ASN A 164 18.06 15.08 -9.99
CA ASN A 164 19.22 14.84 -10.85
C ASN A 164 20.41 14.25 -10.07
N GLN A 165 20.60 14.65 -8.82
CA GLN A 165 21.67 14.16 -7.94
C GLN A 165 21.62 12.64 -7.70
N HIS A 166 20.43 12.03 -7.82
CA HIS A 166 20.20 10.60 -7.59
C HIS A 166 19.92 9.82 -8.88
N LEU A 167 19.74 10.53 -10.00
CA LEU A 167 19.21 10.01 -11.25
C LEU A 167 20.10 8.93 -11.90
N LYS A 168 21.43 9.01 -11.79
CA LYS A 168 22.36 8.01 -12.37
C LYS A 168 22.05 6.58 -11.93
N SER A 169 21.71 6.43 -10.65
CA SER A 169 21.42 5.13 -10.05
C SER A 169 20.06 4.59 -10.52
N LEU A 170 19.07 5.47 -10.67
CA LEU A 170 17.71 5.15 -11.12
C LEU A 170 17.70 4.76 -12.61
N LEU A 171 18.37 5.55 -13.47
CA LEU A 171 18.47 5.31 -14.91
C LEU A 171 19.12 3.97 -15.25
N SER A 172 20.01 3.46 -14.41
CA SER A 172 20.67 2.17 -14.66
C SER A 172 19.65 1.03 -14.70
N TYR A 173 18.62 1.06 -13.85
CA TYR A 173 17.55 0.05 -13.85
C TYR A 173 16.56 0.25 -15.01
N LEU A 174 16.24 1.50 -15.35
CA LEU A 174 15.41 1.81 -16.52
C LEU A 174 16.07 1.35 -17.83
N SER A 175 17.36 1.63 -18.00
CA SER A 175 18.10 1.23 -19.20
C SER A 175 18.06 -0.28 -19.45
N LYS A 176 18.15 -1.06 -18.37
CA LYS A 176 18.07 -2.52 -18.41
C LYS A 176 16.66 -2.99 -18.81
N ARG A 177 15.62 -2.45 -18.17
CA ARG A 177 14.22 -2.85 -18.37
C ARG A 177 13.67 -2.44 -19.74
N MET A 178 14.17 -1.36 -20.33
CA MET A 178 13.80 -0.90 -21.67
C MET A 178 14.16 -1.89 -22.79
N MET A 179 15.13 -2.79 -22.57
CA MET A 179 15.48 -3.85 -23.52
C MET A 179 14.38 -4.92 -23.60
N GLU A 180 13.51 -4.98 -22.59
CA GLU A 180 12.35 -5.85 -22.58
C GLU A 180 11.20 -5.16 -23.32
N LYS A 181 10.71 -5.79 -24.40
CA LYS A 181 9.64 -5.25 -25.25
C LYS A 181 8.40 -4.81 -24.44
N LYS A 182 8.13 -5.51 -23.34
CA LYS A 182 7.02 -5.24 -22.43
C LYS A 182 7.09 -3.86 -21.78
N TYR A 183 8.25 -3.45 -21.28
CA TYR A 183 8.41 -2.21 -20.51
C TYR A 183 8.92 -1.04 -21.34
N ARG A 184 9.30 -1.28 -22.60
CA ARG A 184 9.89 -0.27 -23.48
C ARG A 184 9.07 1.02 -23.52
N ASP A 185 7.76 0.93 -23.72
CA ASP A 185 6.90 2.10 -23.88
C ASP A 185 6.76 2.88 -22.58
N ASP A 186 6.52 2.20 -21.46
CA ASP A 186 6.32 2.86 -20.16
C ASP A 186 7.62 3.42 -19.59
N VAL A 187 8.75 2.74 -19.81
CA VAL A 187 10.08 3.29 -19.50
C VAL A 187 10.35 4.51 -20.37
N THR A 188 10.02 4.48 -21.66
CA THR A 188 10.20 5.64 -22.55
C THR A 188 9.38 6.83 -22.08
N LYS A 189 8.09 6.64 -21.78
CA LYS A 189 7.23 7.71 -21.21
C LYS A 189 7.82 8.28 -19.91
N THR A 190 8.36 7.41 -19.05
CA THR A 190 8.99 7.85 -17.79
C THR A 190 10.25 8.67 -18.04
N LEU A 191 11.10 8.27 -19.00
CA LEU A 191 12.28 9.05 -19.39
C LEU A 191 11.90 10.43 -19.95
N GLN A 192 10.83 10.50 -20.74
CA GLN A 192 10.28 11.76 -21.26
C GLN A 192 9.79 12.67 -20.13
N HIS A 193 9.10 12.10 -19.16
CA HIS A 193 8.64 12.82 -17.97
C HIS A 193 9.81 13.33 -17.12
N LEU A 194 10.86 12.51 -16.97
CA LEU A 194 12.09 12.91 -16.29
C LEU A 194 12.79 14.06 -17.02
N GLU A 195 12.88 14.02 -18.35
CA GLU A 195 13.43 15.11 -19.16
C GLU A 195 12.65 16.41 -18.95
N GLN A 196 11.32 16.34 -19.04
CA GLN A 196 10.43 17.49 -18.91
C GLN A 196 10.62 18.22 -17.57
N ASN A 197 10.78 17.48 -16.47
CA ASN A 197 10.89 18.08 -15.14
C ASN A 197 12.34 18.34 -14.69
N GLY A 198 13.31 17.55 -15.18
CA GLY A 198 14.72 17.59 -14.76
C GLY A 198 15.60 18.51 -15.60
N GLY A 199 15.11 18.99 -16.74
CA GLY A 199 15.78 19.96 -17.61
C GLY A 199 16.99 19.41 -18.36
N LYS A 200 17.86 20.33 -18.84
CA LYS A 200 18.99 20.00 -19.73
C LYS A 200 19.99 19.02 -19.12
N GLU A 201 20.25 19.12 -17.82
CA GLU A 201 21.16 18.21 -17.12
C GLU A 201 20.60 16.78 -17.11
N CYS A 202 19.31 16.61 -16.80
CA CYS A 202 18.62 15.34 -16.86
C CYS A 202 18.74 14.70 -18.25
N LEU A 203 18.49 15.46 -19.33
CA LEU A 203 18.63 14.97 -20.70
C LEU A 203 20.05 14.44 -20.99
N SER A 204 21.08 15.15 -20.54
CA SER A 204 22.47 14.72 -20.70
C SER A 204 22.73 13.39 -19.98
N MET A 205 22.17 13.20 -18.80
CA MET A 205 22.30 11.97 -18.02
C MET A 205 21.53 10.81 -18.66
N ILE A 206 20.32 11.07 -19.17
CA ILE A 206 19.51 10.08 -19.90
C ILE A 206 20.27 9.62 -21.14
N LYS A 207 20.71 10.53 -22.02
CA LYS A 207 21.45 10.16 -23.25
C LYS A 207 22.74 9.40 -22.97
N SER A 208 23.43 9.71 -21.86
CA SER A 208 24.62 8.97 -21.44
C SER A 208 24.33 7.51 -21.08
N LYS A 209 23.17 7.22 -20.47
CA LYS A 209 22.77 5.86 -20.08
C LYS A 209 21.91 5.13 -21.12
N VAL A 210 21.23 5.89 -21.96
CA VAL A 210 20.32 5.43 -23.00
C VAL A 210 20.63 6.19 -24.28
N PRO A 211 21.64 5.75 -25.06
CA PRO A 211 22.01 6.44 -26.30
C PRO A 211 20.90 6.47 -27.36
N THR A 212 19.96 5.52 -27.30
CA THR A 212 18.84 5.39 -28.24
C THR A 212 17.63 6.26 -27.88
N TYR A 213 17.71 7.04 -26.80
CA TYR A 213 16.60 7.88 -26.35
C TYR A 213 16.42 9.10 -27.26
N CYS A 214 15.19 9.31 -27.73
CA CYS A 214 14.80 10.48 -28.50
C CYS A 214 14.15 11.51 -27.57
N SER A 215 14.64 12.74 -27.58
CA SER A 215 14.16 13.83 -26.74
C SER A 215 12.79 14.32 -27.19
N ILE A 216 11.97 14.78 -26.25
CA ILE A 216 10.65 15.38 -26.52
C ILE A 216 10.72 16.76 -27.20
N HIS A 217 11.91 17.35 -27.26
CA HIS A 217 12.16 18.66 -27.88
C HIS A 217 12.87 18.57 -29.23
N SER A 218 13.02 17.35 -29.78
CA SER A 218 13.69 17.10 -31.07
C SER A 218 12.74 17.16 -32.26
#